data_AF-A0AAD7XPH2-F1
#
_entry.id   AF-A0AAD7XPH2-F1
#
_cell.length_a   1.000
_cell.length_b   1.000
_cell.length_c   1.000
_cell.angle_alpha   90.00
_cell.angle_beta   90.00
_cell.angle_gamma   90.00
#
_symmetry.space_group_name_H-M   'P 1'
#
loop_
_entity.id
_entity.type
_entity.pdbx_description
1 polymer ?
#
loop_
_entity_poly.entity_id
_entity_poly.type
_entity_poly.pdbx_seq_one_letter_code
_entity_poly.pdbx_strand_id
1 'polypeptide(L)'
;MIIGFYFPPTQGVPLVNDDWVQVDRLAQHMASHWHFDHLEPLASESYAQVSTMLLQDHLDLDLDPRDEDDNVDHGVLKAQVIEGVQSYLQGTLLPSVWWDAVAQPLLNPTALAALVRSSIDEHCPSQQDNSTVPSACLINHSRELGSQLDEHVASLLNQALDELDSRVVPDVLKQTAALLARMQIKTTIKQPWQPKQLMHRLPNPVACQTHSFTRYLYLARVQ
;
A
#
# COMPACT_ATOMS: atom_id res chain seq x y z
N MET A 1 -14.99 -5.58 -6.31
CA MET A 1 -15.79 -4.79 -7.27
C MET A 1 -14.89 -4.45 -8.44
N ILE A 2 -14.96 -5.22 -9.53
CA ILE A 2 -14.14 -4.98 -10.73
C ILE A 2 -14.89 -3.94 -11.57
N ILE A 3 -14.44 -2.69 -11.53
CA ILE A 3 -14.93 -1.67 -12.47
C ILE A 3 -14.15 -1.83 -13.78
N GLY A 4 -14.53 -2.85 -14.55
CA GLY A 4 -14.08 -3.03 -15.92
C GLY A 4 -14.78 -2.05 -16.83
N PHE A 5 -14.09 -0.98 -17.23
CA PHE A 5 -14.54 -0.15 -18.33
C PHE A 5 -14.06 -0.77 -19.64
N TYR A 6 -14.99 -1.41 -20.34
CA TYR A 6 -14.80 -1.85 -21.72
C TYR A 6 -14.93 -0.63 -22.64
N PHE A 7 -13.91 -0.32 -23.42
CA PHE A 7 -14.01 0.65 -24.52
C PHE A 7 -13.75 -0.06 -25.87
N PRO A 8 -14.52 0.25 -26.92
CA PRO A 8 -14.52 -0.49 -28.17
C PRO A 8 -13.27 -0.18 -29.02
N PRO A 9 -12.92 -1.07 -29.98
CA PRO A 9 -11.79 -0.84 -30.88
C PRO A 9 -12.07 0.33 -31.82
N THR A 10 -11.02 1.11 -32.05
CA THR A 10 -10.94 2.35 -32.81
C THR A 10 -11.59 2.27 -34.20
N GLN A 11 -12.47 3.24 -34.50
CA GLN A 11 -12.72 3.67 -35.88
C GLN A 11 -12.84 5.20 -35.96
N GLY A 12 -11.85 5.82 -36.61
CA GLY A 12 -12.11 6.88 -37.60
C GLY A 12 -12.47 8.28 -37.12
N VAL A 13 -11.84 8.83 -36.08
CA VAL A 13 -11.88 10.29 -35.86
C VAL A 13 -10.50 10.88 -36.20
N PRO A 14 -10.40 11.80 -37.18
CA PRO A 14 -9.13 12.46 -37.48
C PRO A 14 -8.75 13.39 -36.32
N LEU A 15 -7.63 13.08 -35.68
CA LEU A 15 -6.99 13.91 -34.65
C LEU A 15 -6.39 15.15 -35.32
N VAL A 16 -7.11 16.28 -35.25
CA VAL A 16 -6.58 17.59 -35.64
C VAL A 16 -6.09 18.32 -34.39
N ASN A 17 -4.76 18.43 -34.29
CA ASN A 17 -3.88 19.47 -33.72
C ASN A 17 -4.13 20.12 -32.33
N ASP A 18 -3.02 20.18 -31.57
CA ASP A 18 -2.71 20.99 -30.37
C ASP A 18 -3.20 20.53 -28.98
N ASP A 19 -2.99 19.27 -28.63
CA ASP A 19 -3.14 18.83 -27.23
C ASP A 19 -1.78 18.62 -26.56
N TRP A 20 -1.26 19.69 -25.96
CA TRP A 20 -0.14 19.66 -25.04
C TRP A 20 -0.63 19.27 -23.64
N VAL A 21 0.06 18.34 -22.99
CA VAL A 21 -0.29 17.85 -21.66
C VAL A 21 0.68 18.44 -20.64
N GLN A 22 0.15 19.08 -19.60
CA GLN A 22 0.92 19.56 -18.45
C GLN A 22 1.40 18.36 -17.62
N VAL A 23 2.70 18.04 -17.70
CA VAL A 23 3.34 16.88 -17.08
C VAL A 23 3.19 16.90 -15.57
N ASP A 24 3.40 18.05 -14.93
CA ASP A 24 3.29 18.18 -13.47
C ASP A 24 1.88 17.86 -12.96
N ARG A 25 0.86 18.33 -13.67
CA ARG A 25 -0.55 18.08 -13.33
C ARG A 25 -0.91 16.61 -13.54
N LEU A 26 -0.47 16.02 -14.65
CA LEU A 26 -0.66 14.59 -14.92
C LEU A 26 0.01 13.74 -13.83
N ALA A 27 1.26 14.06 -13.49
CA ALA A 27 2.03 13.35 -12.47
C ALA A 27 1.37 13.41 -11.09
N GLN A 28 0.91 14.60 -10.66
CA GLN A 28 0.18 14.76 -9.41
C GLN A 28 -1.15 13.98 -9.38
N HIS A 29 -1.88 13.96 -10.49
CA HIS A 29 -3.12 13.20 -10.60
C HIS A 29 -2.88 11.69 -10.51
N MET A 30 -1.89 11.18 -11.22
CA MET A 30 -1.53 9.76 -11.15
C MET A 30 -1.02 9.37 -9.76
N ALA A 31 -0.16 10.19 -9.17
CA ALA A 31 0.39 9.95 -7.86
C ALA A 31 -0.68 9.93 -6.75
N SER A 32 -1.62 10.88 -6.78
CA SER A 32 -2.73 10.91 -5.81
C SER A 32 -3.66 9.71 -6.00
N HIS A 33 -3.97 9.32 -7.23
CA HIS A 33 -4.75 8.11 -7.50
C HIS A 33 -4.07 6.85 -6.96
N TRP A 34 -2.78 6.64 -7.25
CA TRP A 34 -2.04 5.52 -6.68
C TRP A 34 -2.04 5.54 -5.16
N HIS A 35 -1.80 6.70 -4.56
CA HIS A 35 -1.75 6.81 -3.11
C HIS A 35 -3.08 6.44 -2.44
N PHE A 36 -4.17 7.08 -2.85
CA PHE A 36 -5.47 6.94 -2.17
C PHE A 36 -6.25 5.70 -2.59
N ASP A 37 -6.24 5.34 -3.89
CA ASP A 37 -7.10 4.26 -4.37
C ASP A 37 -6.43 2.88 -4.27
N HIS A 38 -5.10 2.83 -4.09
CA HIS A 38 -4.34 1.59 -4.11
C HIS A 38 -3.47 1.40 -2.86
N LEU A 39 -2.56 2.34 -2.58
CA LEU A 39 -1.53 2.15 -1.57
C LEU A 39 -2.07 2.28 -0.14
N GLU A 40 -2.96 3.22 0.14
CA GLU A 40 -3.62 3.35 1.45
C GLU A 40 -4.47 2.11 1.82
N PRO A 41 -5.35 1.60 0.93
CA PRO A 41 -6.07 0.36 1.19
C PRO A 41 -5.13 -0.82 1.43
N LEU A 42 -4.06 -0.94 0.63
CA LEU A 42 -3.07 -2.00 0.78
C LEU A 42 -2.37 -1.93 2.15
N ALA A 43 -2.03 -0.73 2.61
CA ALA A 43 -1.44 -0.52 3.93
C ALA A 43 -2.41 -0.95 5.04
N SER A 44 -3.67 -0.50 4.96
CA SER A 44 -4.72 -0.86 5.92
C SER A 44 -4.94 -2.38 5.99
N GLU A 45 -5.03 -3.04 4.84
CA GLU A 45 -5.20 -4.49 4.77
C GLU A 45 -3.97 -5.23 5.32
N SER A 46 -2.78 -4.73 5.03
CA SER A 46 -1.53 -5.28 5.59
C SER A 46 -1.52 -5.17 7.12
N TYR A 47 -1.97 -4.06 7.72
CA TYR A 47 -2.08 -3.96 9.18
C TYR A 47 -3.06 -4.98 9.75
N ALA A 48 -4.21 -5.14 9.10
CA ALA A 48 -5.25 -6.06 9.54
C ALA A 48 -4.74 -7.51 9.54
N GLN A 49 -4.03 -7.91 8.48
CA GLN A 49 -3.46 -9.24 8.37
C GLN A 49 -2.31 -9.47 9.35
N VAL A 50 -1.36 -8.54 9.45
CA VAL A 50 -0.22 -8.63 10.38
C VAL A 50 -0.71 -8.75 11.82
N SER A 51 -1.62 -7.88 12.25
CA SER A 51 -2.16 -7.91 13.61
C SER A 51 -2.91 -9.22 13.91
N THR A 52 -3.69 -9.72 12.96
CA THR A 52 -4.39 -11.02 13.08
C THR A 52 -3.39 -12.16 13.22
N MET A 53 -2.37 -12.22 12.36
CA MET A 53 -1.32 -13.24 12.41
C MET A 53 -0.57 -13.20 13.74
N LEU A 54 -0.15 -12.02 14.20
CA LEU A 54 0.55 -11.87 15.47
C LEU A 54 -0.29 -12.40 16.65
N LEU A 55 -1.55 -12.03 16.72
CA LEU A 55 -2.42 -12.37 17.85
C LEU A 55 -2.88 -13.84 17.83
N GLN A 56 -3.09 -14.42 16.66
CA GLN A 56 -3.56 -15.81 16.54
C GLN A 56 -2.40 -16.81 16.57
N ASP A 57 -1.37 -16.54 15.76
CA ASP A 57 -0.32 -17.52 15.45
C ASP A 57 0.91 -17.37 16.36
N HIS A 58 1.19 -16.16 16.88
CA HIS A 58 2.44 -15.88 17.60
C HIS A 58 2.28 -15.61 19.09
N LEU A 59 1.09 -15.21 19.55
CA LEU A 59 0.85 -14.88 20.96
C LEU A 59 -0.13 -15.86 21.60
N ASP A 60 0.15 -16.24 22.85
CA ASP A 60 -0.80 -16.87 23.74
C ASP A 60 -0.98 -16.00 24.98
N LEU A 61 -2.24 -15.70 25.30
CA LEU A 61 -2.62 -14.87 26.44
C LEU A 61 -3.16 -15.78 27.54
N ASP A 62 -2.46 -15.76 28.67
CA ASP A 62 -2.82 -16.41 29.93
C ASP A 62 -3.40 -15.33 30.84
N LEU A 63 -4.72 -15.22 30.82
CA LEU A 63 -5.46 -14.44 31.79
C LEU A 63 -5.67 -15.35 33.00
N ASP A 64 -5.14 -14.96 34.15
CA ASP A 64 -5.23 -15.77 35.38
C ASP A 64 -6.72 -16.04 35.70
N PRO A 65 -7.18 -17.31 35.72
CA PRO A 65 -8.56 -17.64 36.04
C PRO A 65 -8.75 -17.45 37.54
N ARG A 66 -9.13 -16.24 37.94
CA ARG A 66 -9.65 -16.01 39.28
C ARG A 66 -11.08 -16.53 39.29
N ASP A 67 -11.24 -17.74 39.83
CA ASP A 67 -12.47 -18.53 40.05
C ASP A 67 -13.01 -19.34 38.84
N GLU A 68 -13.10 -20.67 39.06
CA GLU A 68 -13.50 -21.70 38.07
C GLU A 68 -15.01 -21.68 37.71
N ASP A 69 -15.81 -20.81 38.33
CA ASP A 69 -17.27 -20.71 38.09
C ASP A 69 -17.65 -19.74 36.95
N ASP A 70 -16.68 -18.93 36.46
CA ASP A 70 -16.89 -17.82 35.51
C ASP A 70 -16.19 -18.04 34.13
N ASN A 71 -16.23 -19.28 33.61
CA ASN A 71 -15.61 -19.63 32.32
C ASN A 71 -16.11 -18.79 31.12
N VAL A 72 -17.36 -18.29 31.17
CA VAL A 72 -17.90 -17.41 30.13
C VAL A 72 -17.27 -16.02 30.21
N ASP A 73 -17.10 -15.48 31.41
CA ASP A 73 -16.54 -14.14 31.62
C ASP A 73 -15.04 -14.10 31.31
N HIS A 74 -14.32 -15.20 31.53
CA HIS A 74 -12.92 -15.34 31.12
C HIS A 74 -12.73 -15.30 29.60
N GLY A 75 -13.58 -16.03 28.87
CA GLY A 75 -13.57 -16.03 27.40
C GLY A 75 -13.89 -14.66 26.81
N VAL A 76 -14.86 -13.95 27.42
CA VAL A 76 -15.21 -12.57 27.03
C VAL A 76 -14.06 -11.61 27.32
N LEU A 77 -13.44 -11.69 28.50
CA LEU A 77 -12.30 -10.85 28.84
C LEU A 77 -11.12 -11.08 27.90
N LYS A 78 -10.82 -12.35 27.56
CA LYS A 78 -9.79 -12.69 26.58
C LYS A 78 -10.08 -12.07 25.21
N ALA A 79 -11.32 -12.19 24.74
CA ALA A 79 -11.74 -11.58 23.49
C ALA A 79 -11.55 -10.05 23.51
N GLN A 80 -12.00 -9.37 24.57
CA GLN A 80 -11.86 -7.92 24.71
C GLN A 80 -10.40 -7.45 24.75
N VAL A 81 -9.52 -8.19 25.41
CA VAL A 81 -8.08 -7.90 25.41
C VAL A 81 -7.49 -8.06 24.01
N ILE A 82 -7.84 -9.15 23.31
CA ILE A 82 -7.37 -9.39 21.93
C ILE A 82 -7.85 -8.27 21.01
N GLU A 83 -9.14 -7.91 21.07
CA GLU A 83 -9.72 -6.82 20.28
C GLU A 83 -9.06 -5.47 20.58
N GLY A 84 -8.82 -5.17 21.85
CA GLY A 84 -8.14 -3.94 22.28
C GLY A 84 -6.71 -3.85 21.75
N VAL A 85 -5.95 -4.94 21.85
CA VAL A 85 -4.58 -5.01 21.32
C VAL A 85 -4.59 -4.93 19.79
N GLN A 86 -5.51 -5.65 19.13
CA GLN A 86 -5.64 -5.61 17.68
C GLN A 86 -5.94 -4.20 17.17
N SER A 87 -6.86 -3.49 17.83
CA SER A 87 -7.19 -2.10 17.52
C SER A 87 -5.96 -1.18 17.70
N TYR A 88 -5.21 -1.34 18.79
CA TYR A 88 -3.97 -0.58 19.01
C TYR A 88 -2.92 -0.85 17.94
N LEU A 89 -2.75 -2.12 17.53
CA LEU A 89 -1.83 -2.51 16.48
C LEU A 89 -2.20 -1.86 15.14
N GLN A 90 -3.46 -1.98 14.73
CA GLN A 90 -3.94 -1.50 13.44
C GLN A 90 -4.05 0.03 13.38
N GLY A 91 -4.45 0.67 14.48
CA GLY A 91 -4.74 2.10 14.52
C GLY A 91 -3.57 2.99 14.97
N THR A 92 -2.55 2.44 15.62
CA THR A 92 -1.45 3.25 16.16
C THR A 92 -0.07 2.67 15.85
N LEU A 93 0.20 1.43 16.25
CA LEU A 93 1.56 0.94 16.21
C LEU A 93 2.02 0.68 14.77
N LEU A 94 1.33 -0.16 14.00
CA LEU A 94 1.72 -0.50 12.63
C LEU A 94 1.77 0.72 11.68
N PRO A 95 0.79 1.66 11.70
CA PRO A 95 0.90 2.89 10.92
C PRO A 95 2.17 3.68 11.22
N SER A 96 2.46 3.91 12.50
CA SER A 96 3.61 4.74 12.89
C SER A 96 4.97 4.09 12.63
N VAL A 97 5.11 2.78 12.83
CA VAL A 97 6.42 2.11 12.72
C VAL A 97 6.72 1.56 11.33
N TRP A 98 5.71 1.27 10.52
CA TRP A 98 5.92 0.78 9.16
C TRP A 98 5.55 1.83 8.11
N TRP A 99 4.32 2.33 8.12
CA TRP A 99 3.90 3.21 7.04
C TRP A 99 4.60 4.56 7.09
N ASP A 100 4.47 5.29 8.19
CA ASP A 100 5.04 6.63 8.32
C ASP A 100 6.58 6.59 8.25
N ALA A 101 7.20 5.57 8.84
CA ALA A 101 8.65 5.46 8.97
C ALA A 101 9.35 4.77 7.78
N VAL A 102 8.66 3.94 7.00
CA VAL A 102 9.27 3.11 5.94
C VAL A 102 8.58 3.30 4.59
N ALA A 103 7.27 3.06 4.52
CA ALA A 103 6.57 3.05 3.24
C ALA A 103 6.34 4.47 2.69
N GLN A 104 5.90 5.41 3.51
CA GLN A 104 5.55 6.77 3.12
C GLN A 104 6.75 7.56 2.56
N PRO A 105 7.99 7.47 3.10
CA PRO A 105 9.15 8.07 2.45
C PRO A 105 9.39 7.60 1.01
N LEU A 106 9.04 6.34 0.69
CA LEU A 106 9.22 5.73 -0.63
C LEU A 106 8.03 5.97 -1.57
N LEU A 107 6.81 6.00 -1.02
CA LEU A 107 5.54 5.88 -1.76
C LEU A 107 4.61 7.09 -1.56
N ASN A 108 5.11 8.21 -1.04
CA ASN A 108 4.30 9.42 -0.92
C ASN A 108 3.96 10.02 -2.30
N PRO A 109 2.87 10.80 -2.40
CA PRO A 109 2.44 11.39 -3.67
C PRO A 109 3.51 12.24 -4.36
N THR A 110 4.37 12.92 -3.61
CA THR A 110 5.44 13.75 -4.19
C THR A 110 6.51 12.89 -4.86
N ALA A 111 6.94 11.81 -4.21
CA ALA A 111 7.91 10.85 -4.77
C ALA A 111 7.34 10.15 -6.00
N LEU A 112 6.07 9.73 -5.96
CA LEU A 112 5.38 9.12 -7.08
C LEU A 112 5.20 10.09 -8.26
N ALA A 113 4.87 11.36 -7.99
CA ALA A 113 4.77 12.37 -9.04
C ALA A 113 6.13 12.63 -9.70
N ALA A 114 7.22 12.67 -8.91
CA ALA A 114 8.57 12.78 -9.44
C ALA A 114 8.94 11.57 -10.33
N LEU A 115 8.54 10.35 -9.93
CA LEU A 115 8.73 9.13 -10.74
C LEU A 115 7.97 9.22 -12.08
N VAL A 116 6.69 9.63 -12.06
CA VAL A 116 5.90 9.83 -13.28
C VAL A 116 6.55 10.85 -14.20
N ARG A 117 6.97 11.98 -13.63
CA ARG A 117 7.66 13.02 -14.39
C ARG A 117 8.96 12.51 -15.02
N SER A 118 9.82 11.84 -14.25
CA SER A 118 11.07 11.27 -14.77
C SER A 118 10.81 10.30 -15.92
N SER A 119 9.83 9.41 -15.75
CA SER A 119 9.47 8.42 -16.79
C SER A 119 8.98 9.10 -18.06
N ILE A 120 8.16 10.16 -17.93
CA ILE A 120 7.70 10.96 -19.07
C ILE A 120 8.87 11.69 -19.74
N ASP A 121 9.74 12.35 -18.98
CA ASP A 121 10.87 13.11 -19.51
C ASP A 121 11.86 12.19 -20.28
N GLU A 122 11.98 10.91 -19.89
CA GLU A 122 12.80 9.91 -20.59
C GLU A 122 12.26 9.53 -21.98
N HIS A 123 10.94 9.48 -22.17
CA HIS A 123 10.30 9.02 -23.42
C HIS A 123 9.79 10.17 -24.29
N CYS A 124 9.40 11.27 -23.65
CA CYS A 124 8.81 12.44 -24.26
C CYS A 124 9.57 13.68 -23.77
N PRO A 125 10.73 14.00 -24.37
CA PRO A 125 11.55 15.12 -23.93
C PRO A 125 10.75 16.42 -24.00
N SER A 126 10.61 17.07 -22.84
CA SER A 126 9.95 18.36 -22.69
C SER A 126 10.65 19.42 -23.55
N GLN A 127 9.89 20.22 -24.31
CA GLN A 127 10.47 21.34 -25.05
C GLN A 127 10.80 22.51 -24.11
N GLN A 128 11.82 23.27 -24.52
CA GLN A 128 12.76 24.11 -23.77
C GLN A 128 12.24 25.13 -22.73
N ASP A 129 10.93 25.24 -22.46
CA ASP A 129 10.41 26.24 -21.52
C ASP A 129 9.11 25.89 -20.77
N ASN A 130 8.47 24.75 -21.01
CA ASN A 130 7.21 24.42 -20.34
C ASN A 130 7.17 22.93 -20.03
N SER A 131 6.77 22.56 -18.81
CA SER A 131 6.45 21.20 -18.33
C SER A 131 5.32 20.56 -19.14
N THR A 132 5.38 20.62 -20.47
CA THR A 132 4.35 20.24 -21.42
C THR A 132 4.92 19.34 -22.48
N VAL A 133 4.21 18.26 -22.76
CA VAL A 133 4.57 17.30 -23.81
C VAL A 133 3.41 17.10 -24.77
N PRO A 134 3.65 16.81 -26.05
CA PRO A 134 2.58 16.48 -26.98
C PRO A 134 1.84 15.23 -26.51
N SER A 135 0.51 15.28 -26.42
CA SER A 135 -0.33 14.12 -26.10
C SER A 135 -0.07 12.93 -27.02
N ALA A 136 0.23 13.18 -28.30
CA ALA A 136 0.62 12.16 -29.26
C ALA A 136 1.87 11.38 -28.83
N CYS A 137 2.85 12.03 -28.21
CA CYS A 137 4.03 11.37 -27.68
C CYS A 137 3.67 10.42 -26.53
N LEU A 138 2.89 10.92 -25.56
CA LEU A 138 2.43 10.12 -24.42
C LEU A 138 1.59 8.91 -24.86
N ILE A 139 0.74 9.06 -25.88
CA ILE A 139 -0.06 7.96 -26.42
C ILE A 139 0.84 6.92 -27.08
N ASN A 140 1.80 7.36 -27.90
CA ASN A 140 2.72 6.47 -28.61
C ASN A 140 3.61 5.65 -27.66
N HIS A 141 4.00 6.24 -26.52
CA HIS A 141 4.83 5.58 -25.50
C HIS A 141 4.03 5.07 -24.29
N SER A 142 2.69 5.04 -24.38
CA SER A 142 1.85 4.76 -23.21
C SER A 142 2.06 3.37 -22.62
N ARG A 143 2.45 2.39 -23.43
CA ARG A 143 2.71 1.03 -22.97
C ARG A 143 4.05 0.96 -22.21
N GLU A 144 5.10 1.53 -22.78
CA GLU A 144 6.43 1.56 -22.19
C GLU A 144 6.42 2.34 -20.88
N LEU A 145 5.78 3.52 -20.88
CA LEU A 145 5.58 4.35 -19.69
C LEU A 145 4.81 3.60 -18.61
N GLY A 146 3.70 2.93 -18.96
CA GLY A 146 2.94 2.11 -18.02
C GLY A 146 3.77 1.01 -17.39
N SER A 147 4.47 0.20 -18.21
CA SER A 147 5.29 -0.91 -17.74
C SER A 147 6.40 -0.46 -16.79
N GLN A 148 7.10 0.63 -17.12
CA GLN A 148 8.18 1.15 -16.28
C GLN A 148 7.67 1.67 -14.94
N LEU A 149 6.53 2.38 -14.95
CA LEU A 149 5.92 2.87 -13.72
C LEU A 149 5.44 1.72 -12.84
N ASP A 150 4.80 0.71 -13.43
CA ASP A 150 4.35 -0.48 -12.70
C ASP A 150 5.52 -1.25 -12.09
N GLU A 151 6.61 -1.45 -12.85
CA GLU A 151 7.83 -2.11 -12.38
C GLU A 151 8.49 -1.35 -11.22
N HIS A 152 8.61 -0.02 -11.34
CA HIS A 152 9.22 0.81 -10.29
C HIS A 152 8.37 0.85 -9.02
N VAL A 153 7.07 1.08 -9.13
CA VAL A 153 6.16 1.08 -7.98
C VAL A 153 6.15 -0.30 -7.31
N ALA A 154 6.14 -1.39 -8.09
CA ALA A 154 6.24 -2.74 -7.56
C ALA A 154 7.56 -2.97 -6.81
N SER A 155 8.68 -2.48 -7.33
CA SER A 155 9.98 -2.58 -6.65
C SER A 155 9.99 -1.84 -5.31
N LEU A 156 9.47 -0.61 -5.27
CA LEU A 156 9.39 0.19 -4.04
C LEU A 156 8.45 -0.45 -3.01
N LEU A 157 7.32 -0.99 -3.47
CA LEU A 157 6.37 -1.68 -2.61
C LEU A 157 6.96 -2.97 -2.04
N ASN A 158 7.62 -3.78 -2.86
CA ASN A 158 8.32 -4.98 -2.39
C ASN A 158 9.39 -4.63 -1.35
N GLN A 159 10.15 -3.56 -1.57
CA GLN A 159 11.11 -3.06 -0.58
C GLN A 159 10.43 -2.69 0.75
N ALA A 160 9.31 -1.97 0.71
CA ALA A 160 8.57 -1.60 1.92
C ALA A 160 7.99 -2.83 2.65
N LEU A 161 7.54 -3.84 1.90
CA LEU A 161 7.00 -5.09 2.44
C LEU A 161 8.11 -6.00 3.02
N ASP A 162 9.28 -6.05 2.39
CA ASP A 162 10.43 -6.77 2.92
C ASP A 162 10.89 -6.17 4.25
N GLU A 163 10.87 -4.85 4.39
CA GLU A 163 11.14 -4.15 5.66
C GLU A 163 10.07 -4.43 6.72
N LEU A 164 8.79 -4.47 6.33
CA LEU A 164 7.70 -4.87 7.22
C LEU A 164 7.98 -6.25 7.81
N ASP A 165 8.25 -7.22 6.95
CA ASP A 165 8.44 -8.62 7.31
C ASP A 165 9.71 -8.87 8.11
N SER A 166 10.84 -8.34 7.65
CA SER A 166 12.16 -8.68 8.22
C SER A 166 12.51 -7.91 9.48
N ARG A 167 11.98 -6.68 9.64
CA ARG A 167 12.34 -5.78 10.73
C ARG A 167 11.14 -5.36 11.57
N VAL A 168 10.09 -4.83 10.94
CA VAL A 168 9.02 -4.17 11.70
C VAL A 168 8.17 -5.17 12.47
N VAL A 169 7.70 -6.26 11.85
CA VAL A 169 6.85 -7.25 12.53
C VAL A 169 7.53 -7.88 13.76
N PRO A 170 8.81 -8.31 13.70
CA PRO A 170 9.54 -8.77 14.88
C PRO A 170 9.54 -7.76 16.04
N ASP A 171 9.71 -6.47 15.74
CA ASP A 171 9.75 -5.43 16.76
C ASP A 171 8.37 -5.11 17.30
N VAL A 172 7.34 -5.12 16.45
CA VAL A 172 5.93 -4.99 16.85
C VAL A 172 5.54 -6.14 17.79
N LEU A 173 5.94 -7.39 17.48
CA LEU A 173 5.69 -8.54 18.35
C LEU A 173 6.30 -8.33 19.76
N LYS A 174 7.56 -7.89 19.83
CA LYS A 174 8.23 -7.60 21.11
C LYS A 174 7.55 -6.48 21.88
N GLN A 175 7.21 -5.38 21.20
CA GLN A 175 6.52 -4.23 21.80
C GLN A 175 5.14 -4.62 22.33
N THR A 176 4.41 -5.45 21.59
CA THR A 176 3.11 -5.98 21.99
C THR A 176 3.21 -6.83 23.25
N ALA A 177 4.16 -7.76 23.29
CA ALA A 177 4.41 -8.58 24.47
C ALA A 177 4.78 -7.72 25.70
N ALA A 178 5.61 -6.69 25.50
CA ALA A 178 5.95 -5.75 26.56
C ALA A 178 4.75 -4.91 27.05
N LEU A 179 3.86 -4.50 26.15
CA LEU A 179 2.61 -3.81 26.49
C LEU A 179 1.71 -4.70 27.34
N LEU A 180 1.49 -5.95 26.92
CA LEU A 180 0.69 -6.93 27.66
C LEU A 180 1.27 -7.21 29.05
N ALA A 181 2.59 -7.34 29.17
CA ALA A 181 3.26 -7.52 30.46
C ALA A 181 3.06 -6.32 31.40
N ARG A 182 3.05 -5.08 30.89
CA ARG A 182 2.74 -3.87 31.69
C ARG A 182 1.29 -3.86 32.18
N MET A 183 0.38 -4.48 31.44
CA MET A 183 -1.00 -4.71 31.85
C MET A 183 -1.16 -5.92 32.78
N GLN A 184 -0.06 -6.53 33.24
CA GLN A 184 -0.04 -7.72 34.09
C GLN A 184 -0.69 -8.95 33.44
N ILE A 185 -0.77 -8.98 32.10
CA ILE A 185 -1.27 -10.12 31.34
C ILE A 185 -0.08 -11.03 31.02
N LYS A 186 -0.12 -12.25 31.54
CA LYS A 186 0.92 -13.24 31.26
C LYS A 186 0.80 -13.65 29.79
N THR A 187 1.89 -13.51 29.07
CA THR A 187 1.91 -13.70 27.61
C THR A 187 3.06 -14.60 27.23
N THR A 188 2.80 -15.60 26.39
CA THR A 188 3.83 -16.49 25.84
C THR A 188 3.90 -16.28 24.33
N ILE A 189 5.12 -16.09 23.80
CA ILE A 189 5.33 -16.11 22.35
C ILE A 189 5.39 -17.59 21.93
N LYS A 190 4.36 -18.05 21.20
CA LYS A 190 4.24 -19.44 20.75
C LYS A 190 5.38 -19.84 19.82
N GLN A 191 5.69 -18.95 18.89
CA GLN A 191 6.73 -19.15 17.89
C GLN A 191 7.37 -17.80 17.53
N PRO A 192 8.72 -17.75 17.40
CA PRO A 192 9.39 -16.56 16.92
C PRO A 192 9.00 -16.29 15.47
N TRP A 193 8.85 -15.01 15.12
CA TRP A 193 8.65 -14.59 13.74
C TRP A 193 9.80 -15.07 12.85
N GLN A 194 9.48 -15.60 11.67
CA GLN A 194 10.47 -15.98 10.67
C GLN A 194 10.35 -15.08 9.43
N PRO A 195 11.46 -14.74 8.76
CA PRO A 195 11.40 -13.99 7.51
C PRO A 195 10.57 -14.70 6.43
N LYS A 196 9.95 -13.91 5.57
CA LYS A 196 9.09 -14.28 4.43
C LYS A 196 7.76 -14.91 4.80
N GLN A 197 7.31 -14.77 6.05
CA GLN A 197 6.00 -15.26 6.48
C GLN A 197 4.85 -14.42 5.90
N LEU A 198 5.09 -13.15 5.56
CA LEU A 198 4.08 -12.27 4.98
C LEU A 198 3.88 -12.43 3.47
N MET A 199 4.91 -12.85 2.73
CA MET A 199 4.90 -12.78 1.25
C MET A 199 3.79 -13.61 0.57
N HIS A 200 3.26 -14.63 1.25
CA HIS A 200 2.16 -15.46 0.73
C HIS A 200 0.77 -15.05 1.22
N ARG A 201 0.71 -14.11 2.17
CA ARG A 201 -0.54 -13.76 2.87
C ARG A 201 -0.96 -12.32 2.62
N LEU A 202 0.01 -11.43 2.39
CA LEU A 202 -0.26 -10.04 2.03
C LEU A 202 -1.01 -9.92 0.69
N PRO A 203 -1.80 -8.85 0.52
CA PRO A 203 -2.54 -8.63 -0.71
C PRO A 203 -1.54 -8.54 -1.87
N ASN A 204 -1.86 -9.20 -2.98
CA ASN A 204 -0.94 -9.25 -4.11
C ASN A 204 -0.72 -7.82 -4.64
N PRO A 205 0.52 -7.29 -4.60
CA PRO A 205 0.84 -5.96 -5.10
C PRO A 205 0.46 -5.79 -6.59
N VAL A 206 0.35 -6.89 -7.34
CA VAL A 206 -0.10 -6.94 -8.74
C VAL A 206 -1.54 -6.45 -8.93
N ALA A 207 -2.39 -6.47 -7.88
CA ALA A 207 -3.75 -5.94 -7.98
C ALA A 207 -3.79 -4.42 -8.23
N CYS A 208 -2.73 -3.69 -7.87
CA CYS A 208 -2.58 -2.26 -8.15
C CYS A 208 -2.24 -1.99 -9.64
N GLN A 209 -1.85 -3.01 -10.41
CA GLN A 209 -1.23 -2.88 -11.74
C GLN A 209 -2.22 -2.89 -12.91
N THR A 210 -3.51 -3.16 -12.69
CA THR A 210 -4.47 -3.32 -13.81
C THR A 210 -4.97 -2.00 -14.44
N HIS A 211 -4.31 -0.86 -14.20
CA HIS A 211 -4.73 0.44 -14.73
C HIS A 211 -3.77 0.96 -15.80
N SER A 212 -4.17 0.85 -17.07
CA SER A 212 -3.37 1.34 -18.21
C SER A 212 -3.12 2.84 -18.11
N PHE A 213 -1.86 3.27 -18.25
CA PHE A 213 -1.43 4.67 -18.42
C PHE A 213 -2.34 5.47 -19.38
N THR A 214 -2.78 4.81 -20.46
CA THR A 214 -3.72 5.36 -21.46
C THR A 214 -5.01 5.91 -20.85
N ARG A 215 -5.53 5.30 -19.76
CA ARG A 215 -6.76 5.75 -19.08
C ARG A 215 -6.56 7.11 -18.39
N TYR A 216 -5.37 7.39 -17.86
CA TYR A 216 -5.05 8.68 -17.25
C TYR A 216 -4.86 9.77 -18.31
N LEU A 217 -4.33 9.44 -19.49
CA LEU A 217 -4.20 10.38 -20.61
C LEU A 217 -5.56 10.92 -21.08
N TYR A 218 -6.60 10.08 -21.09
CA TYR A 218 -7.95 10.53 -21.41
C TYR A 218 -8.50 11.51 -20.36
N LEU A 219 -8.25 11.28 -19.07
CA LEU A 219 -8.70 12.16 -18.00
C LEU A 219 -7.95 13.50 -18.00
N ALA A 220 -6.66 13.49 -18.33
CA ALA A 220 -5.84 14.70 -18.43
C ALA A 220 -6.19 15.59 -19.64
N ARG A 221 -6.91 15.06 -20.63
CA ARG A 221 -7.33 15.80 -21.84
C ARG A 221 -8.72 16.44 -21.73
N VAL A 222 -9.52 16.05 -20.72
CA VAL A 222 -10.93 16.47 -20.56
C VAL A 222 -11.08 17.62 -19.54
N GLN A 223 -9.97 18.16 -19.01
CA GLN A 223 -9.94 19.29 -18.06
C GLN A 223 -9.01 20.40 -18.51
#